data_AF-A0AAX1UM33-F1
#
_entry.id   AF-A0AAX1UM33-F1
#
_cell.length_a   1.000
_cell.length_b   1.000
_cell.length_c   1.000
_cell.angle_alpha   90.00
_cell.angle_beta   90.00
_cell.angle_gamma   90.00
#
_symmetry.space_group_name_H-M   'P 1'
#
loop_
_entity.id
_entity.type
_entity.pdbx_description
1 polymer ?
#
loop_
_entity_poly.entity_id
_entity_poly.type
_entity_poly.pdbx_seq_one_letter_code
_entity_poly.pdbx_strand_id
1 'polypeptide(L)'
;MQRGSLAGPLIVAIGLVVAAMAFAVVTSLLRTADGATELRLKRLESALTEADAARGALDGRIVALTAEVAQLRDSLSLVANRSEPVVAADPPAGEAFDEPPSEALTEEVKLARARFNKGVTQPKNRVMLELLGPPRESYSTACQPVTAPRLKALLETRTVGPITVSMIRPALDSLARVLERLRQSDPDIHAKVGTAGALCARFVRGSTSSISNHSWGTAIDLTLEGVLDPFADGGTQAGLLYLAEYFNDEGWYWGAAYNREDSMHFEVGEETLRRWRAEGRI
;
A
#
# COMPACT_ATOMS: atom_id res chain seq x y z
N MET A 1 -47.23 51.66 60.65
CA MET A 1 -47.44 50.64 59.59
C MET A 1 -46.44 50.90 58.48
N GLN A 2 -45.33 50.14 58.44
CA GLN A 2 -44.28 50.30 57.42
C GLN A 2 -44.76 49.71 56.09
N ARG A 3 -44.86 50.54 55.05
CA ARG A 3 -45.04 50.09 53.66
C ARG A 3 -43.69 49.58 53.14
N GLY A 4 -43.45 48.28 53.23
CA GLY A 4 -42.27 47.63 52.64
C GLY A 4 -42.33 47.70 51.11
N SER A 5 -41.26 48.19 50.49
CA SER A 5 -41.12 48.29 49.04
C SER A 5 -41.04 46.90 48.41
N LEU A 6 -42.09 46.52 47.67
CA LEU A 6 -42.20 45.24 46.95
C LEU A 6 -41.26 45.14 45.73
N ALA A 7 -40.47 46.17 45.44
CA ALA A 7 -39.62 46.24 44.24
C ALA A 7 -38.46 45.23 44.27
N GLY A 8 -37.81 45.03 45.42
CA GLY A 8 -36.69 44.09 45.55
C GLY A 8 -37.08 42.63 45.28
N PRO A 9 -38.12 42.09 45.95
CA PRO A 9 -38.61 40.73 45.69
C PRO A 9 -39.07 40.50 44.25
N LEU A 10 -39.67 41.51 43.61
CA LEU A 10 -40.16 41.43 42.23
C LEU A 10 -39.00 41.30 41.23
N ILE A 11 -37.92 42.06 41.41
CA ILE A 11 -36.74 41.99 40.53
C ILE A 11 -36.07 40.62 40.62
N VAL A 12 -35.95 40.08 41.83
CA VAL A 12 -35.38 38.73 42.04
C VAL A 12 -36.26 37.66 41.39
N ALA A 13 -37.58 37.77 41.52
CA ALA A 13 -38.52 36.85 40.88
C ALA A 13 -38.42 36.88 39.35
N ILE A 14 -38.34 38.07 38.75
CA ILE A 14 -38.16 38.22 37.29
C ILE A 14 -36.82 37.63 36.85
N GLY A 15 -35.73 37.89 37.59
CA GLY A 15 -34.40 37.35 37.30
C GLY A 15 -34.38 35.82 37.29
N LEU A 16 -35.05 35.18 38.25
CA LEU A 16 -35.16 33.72 38.32
C LEU A 16 -35.96 33.14 37.14
N VAL A 17 -37.05 33.79 36.73
CA VAL A 17 -37.85 33.37 35.58
C VAL A 17 -37.05 33.47 34.28
N VAL A 18 -36.34 34.59 34.08
CA VAL A 18 -35.49 34.78 32.89
C VAL A 18 -34.34 33.77 32.85
N ALA A 19 -33.70 33.49 33.99
CA ALA A 19 -32.65 32.49 34.08
C ALA A 19 -33.16 31.07 33.76
N ALA A 20 -34.33 30.70 34.30
CA ALA A 20 -34.97 29.41 34.02
C ALA A 20 -35.34 29.28 32.53
N MET A 21 -35.88 30.34 31.92
CA MET A 21 -36.17 30.37 30.49
C MET A 21 -34.91 30.24 29.63
N ALA A 22 -33.85 31.00 29.94
CA ALA A 22 -32.59 30.92 29.21
C ALA A 22 -31.99 29.51 29.30
N PHE A 23 -31.98 28.91 30.48
CA PHE A 23 -31.50 27.54 30.68
C PHE A 23 -32.32 26.51 29.89
N ALA A 24 -33.65 26.65 29.86
CA ALA A 24 -34.54 25.79 29.09
C ALA A 24 -34.28 25.91 27.58
N VAL A 25 -34.09 27.12 27.06
CA VAL A 25 -33.79 27.37 25.65
C VAL A 25 -32.44 26.76 25.26
N VAL A 26 -31.38 27.00 26.04
CA VAL A 26 -30.05 26.45 25.76
C VAL A 26 -30.08 24.91 25.79
N THR A 27 -30.74 24.33 26.79
CA THR A 27 -30.88 22.87 26.90
C THR A 27 -31.66 22.28 25.70
N SER A 28 -32.68 23.00 25.23
CA SER A 28 -33.45 22.58 24.05
C SER A 28 -32.59 22.62 22.77
N LEU A 29 -31.79 23.67 22.58
CA LEU A 29 -30.89 23.81 21.43
C LEU A 29 -29.76 22.77 21.41
N LEU A 30 -29.22 22.41 22.58
CA LEU A 30 -28.20 21.36 22.67
C LEU A 30 -28.78 19.98 22.32
N ARG A 31 -29.96 19.64 22.83
CA ARG A 31 -30.62 18.37 22.52
C ARG A 31 -30.97 18.20 21.04
N THR A 32 -31.37 19.28 20.37
CA THR A 32 -31.67 19.23 18.93
C THR A 32 -30.41 19.11 18.09
N ALA A 33 -29.31 19.78 18.48
CA ALA A 33 -28.01 19.65 17.84
C ALA A 33 -27.47 18.22 17.96
N ASP A 34 -27.49 17.63 19.16
CA ASP A 34 -27.01 16.28 19.44
C ASP A 34 -27.77 15.24 18.60
N GLY A 35 -29.11 15.35 18.54
CA GLY A 35 -29.94 14.48 17.72
C GLY A 35 -29.66 14.58 16.22
N ALA A 36 -29.37 15.78 15.71
CA ALA A 36 -29.02 15.98 14.30
C ALA A 36 -27.64 15.39 13.96
N THR A 37 -26.66 15.52 14.85
CA THR A 37 -25.34 14.89 14.70
C THR A 37 -25.40 13.37 14.78
N GLU A 38 -26.14 12.81 15.73
CA GLU A 38 -26.31 11.36 15.87
C GLU A 38 -26.98 10.75 14.64
N LEU A 39 -27.98 11.45 14.10
CA LEU A 39 -28.70 11.00 12.90
C LEU A 39 -27.84 11.11 11.63
N ARG A 40 -26.93 12.09 11.55
CA ARG A 40 -25.93 12.18 10.47
C ARG A 40 -24.86 11.10 10.58
N LEU A 41 -24.42 10.78 11.79
CA LEU A 41 -23.47 9.71 12.05
C LEU A 41 -24.05 8.35 11.64
N LYS A 42 -25.28 8.03 12.08
CA LYS A 42 -25.98 6.80 11.68
C LYS A 42 -26.16 6.67 10.17
N ARG A 43 -26.45 7.77 9.47
CA ARG A 43 -26.53 7.76 7.99
C ARG A 43 -25.17 7.49 7.34
N LEU A 44 -24.10 8.06 7.88
CA LEU A 44 -22.74 7.80 7.37
C LEU A 44 -22.31 6.35 7.63
N GLU A 45 -22.63 5.79 8.79
CA GLU A 45 -22.37 4.37 9.11
C GLU A 45 -23.15 3.42 8.19
N SER A 46 -24.42 3.74 7.91
CA SER A 46 -25.23 2.99 6.94
C SER A 46 -24.65 3.08 5.53
N ALA A 47 -24.31 4.29 5.08
CA ALA A 47 -23.72 4.51 3.75
C ALA A 47 -22.35 3.83 3.61
N LEU A 48 -21.55 3.77 4.67
CA LEU A 48 -20.27 3.05 4.68
C LEU A 48 -20.49 1.54 4.55
N THR A 49 -21.46 1.00 5.28
CA THR A 49 -21.81 -0.43 5.23
C THR A 49 -22.33 -0.83 3.85
N GLU A 50 -23.16 0.01 3.23
CA GLU A 50 -23.63 -0.17 1.85
C GLU A 50 -22.48 -0.10 0.84
N ALA A 51 -21.54 0.84 1.02
CA ALA A 51 -20.37 0.96 0.16
C ALA A 51 -19.42 -0.25 0.28
N ASP A 52 -19.24 -0.78 1.48
CA ASP A 52 -18.42 -1.98 1.71
C ASP A 52 -19.08 -3.23 1.11
N ALA A 53 -20.40 -3.36 1.22
CA ALA A 53 -21.14 -4.43 0.55
C ALA A 53 -21.03 -4.34 -0.98
N ALA A 54 -21.15 -3.12 -1.54
CA ALA A 54 -20.97 -2.88 -2.98
C ALA A 54 -19.55 -3.20 -3.45
N ARG A 55 -18.53 -2.88 -2.64
CA ARG A 55 -17.13 -3.26 -2.91
C ARG A 55 -16.94 -4.77 -2.92
N GLY A 56 -17.44 -5.49 -1.93
CA GLY A 56 -17.37 -6.96 -1.90
C GLY A 56 -18.06 -7.60 -3.11
N ALA A 57 -19.17 -7.04 -3.57
CA ALA A 57 -19.85 -7.51 -4.78
C ALA A 57 -19.04 -7.24 -6.06
N LEU A 58 -18.35 -6.10 -6.15
CA LEU A 58 -17.44 -5.78 -7.26
C LEU A 58 -16.21 -6.70 -7.25
N ASP A 59 -15.61 -6.94 -6.09
CA ASP A 59 -14.47 -7.86 -5.94
C ASP A 59 -14.86 -9.28 -6.39
N GLY A 60 -16.04 -9.76 -5.98
CA GLY A 60 -16.59 -11.03 -6.46
C GLY A 60 -16.80 -11.08 -7.98
N ARG A 61 -17.28 -9.98 -8.58
CA ARG A 61 -17.41 -9.88 -10.05
C ARG A 61 -16.07 -9.87 -10.75
N ILE A 62 -15.06 -9.21 -10.19
CA ILE A 62 -13.69 -9.22 -10.72
C ILE A 62 -13.15 -10.64 -10.72
N VAL A 63 -13.24 -11.35 -9.60
CA VAL A 63 -12.81 -12.76 -9.51
C VAL A 63 -13.53 -13.64 -10.55
N ALA A 64 -14.84 -13.49 -10.68
CA ALA A 64 -15.62 -14.24 -11.67
C ALA A 64 -15.21 -13.93 -13.11
N LEU A 65 -15.03 -12.66 -13.46
CA LEU A 65 -14.59 -12.23 -14.79
C LEU A 65 -13.16 -12.69 -15.10
N THR A 66 -12.26 -12.65 -14.11
CA THR A 66 -10.89 -13.15 -14.27
C THR A 66 -10.89 -14.66 -14.54
N ALA A 67 -11.73 -15.44 -13.85
CA ALA A 67 -11.89 -16.86 -14.11
C ALA A 67 -12.47 -17.14 -15.51
N GLU A 68 -13.45 -16.34 -15.96
CA GLU A 68 -14.02 -16.44 -17.30
C GLU A 68 -12.99 -16.13 -18.39
N VAL A 69 -12.17 -15.09 -18.20
CA VAL A 69 -11.06 -14.76 -19.11
C VAL A 69 -10.03 -15.90 -19.18
N ALA A 70 -9.70 -16.52 -18.05
CA ALA A 70 -8.81 -17.69 -18.02
C ALA A 70 -9.40 -18.86 -18.83
N GLN A 71 -10.68 -19.18 -18.63
CA GLN A 71 -11.36 -20.24 -19.39
C GLN A 71 -11.44 -19.95 -20.90
N LEU A 72 -11.65 -18.68 -21.28
CA LEU A 72 -11.63 -18.27 -22.68
C LEU A 72 -10.24 -18.43 -23.29
N ARG A 73 -9.17 -18.08 -22.56
CA ARG A 73 -7.78 -18.27 -22.98
C ARG A 73 -7.46 -19.75 -23.22
N ASP A 74 -7.90 -20.64 -22.32
CA ASP A 74 -7.74 -22.09 -22.49
C ASP A 74 -8.55 -22.63 -23.68
N SER A 75 -9.74 -22.09 -23.90
CA SER A 75 -10.56 -22.47 -25.07
C SER A 75 -9.90 -22.04 -26.38
N LEU A 76 -9.29 -20.85 -26.43
CA LEU A 76 -8.52 -20.35 -27.57
C LEU A 76 -7.26 -21.17 -27.83
N SER A 77 -6.53 -21.59 -26.79
CA SER A 77 -5.32 -22.42 -26.94
C SER A 77 -5.65 -23.80 -27.51
N LEU A 78 -6.77 -24.40 -27.09
CA LEU A 78 -7.26 -25.67 -27.64
C LEU A 78 -7.68 -25.57 -29.12
N VAL A 79 -8.16 -24.41 -29.56
CA VAL A 79 -8.50 -24.15 -30.98
C VAL A 79 -7.23 -23.91 -31.80
N ALA A 80 -6.26 -23.17 -31.27
CA ALA A 80 -4.98 -22.92 -31.92
C ALA A 80 -4.21 -24.23 -32.17
N ASN A 81 -4.24 -25.15 -31.20
CA ASN A 81 -3.56 -26.45 -31.27
C ASN A 81 -4.28 -27.50 -32.14
N ARG A 82 -5.43 -27.14 -32.77
CA ARG A 82 -6.12 -27.97 -33.77
C ARG A 82 -5.74 -27.65 -35.22
N SER A 83 -4.82 -26.70 -35.44
CA SER A 83 -4.28 -26.44 -36.78
C SER A 83 -3.19 -27.48 -37.10
N GLU A 84 -3.39 -28.26 -38.15
CA GLU A 84 -2.53 -29.39 -38.54
C GLU A 84 -1.04 -29.03 -38.74
N PRO A 85 -0.10 -29.96 -38.50
CA PRO A 85 1.32 -29.71 -38.66
C PRO A 85 1.70 -29.73 -40.15
N VAL A 86 2.20 -28.59 -40.64
CA VAL A 86 2.85 -28.51 -41.96
C VAL A 86 4.27 -29.07 -41.81
N VAL A 87 4.54 -30.20 -42.45
CA VAL A 87 5.87 -30.82 -42.53
C VAL A 87 6.78 -29.93 -43.38
N ALA A 88 7.88 -29.44 -42.79
CA ALA A 88 8.95 -28.76 -43.51
C ALA A 88 10.31 -29.34 -43.10
N ALA A 89 11.16 -29.56 -44.10
CA ALA A 89 12.43 -30.29 -44.04
C ALA A 89 13.61 -29.45 -43.49
N ASP A 90 14.58 -30.13 -42.87
CA ASP A 90 15.84 -29.56 -42.37
C ASP A 90 16.77 -29.04 -43.48
N PRO A 91 17.44 -27.90 -43.24
CA PRO A 91 18.88 -27.79 -43.51
C PRO A 91 19.62 -26.98 -42.39
N PRO A 92 20.97 -26.84 -42.43
CA PRO A 92 21.87 -27.37 -41.41
C PRO A 92 22.31 -26.36 -40.33
N ALA A 93 22.89 -26.94 -39.28
CA ALA A 93 23.47 -26.32 -38.09
C ALA A 93 24.23 -25.00 -38.33
N GLY A 94 23.68 -23.94 -37.73
CA GLY A 94 24.35 -22.68 -37.43
C GLY A 94 23.71 -22.12 -36.17
N GLU A 95 24.52 -21.90 -35.14
CA GLU A 95 24.15 -21.56 -33.76
C GLU A 95 23.08 -20.47 -33.69
N ALA A 96 21.85 -20.87 -33.38
CA ALA A 96 20.76 -19.98 -33.04
C ALA A 96 20.89 -19.63 -31.55
N PHE A 97 20.91 -18.33 -31.26
CA PHE A 97 20.76 -17.82 -29.91
C PHE A 97 19.44 -18.34 -29.34
N ASP A 98 19.51 -19.11 -28.25
CA ASP A 98 18.34 -19.48 -27.46
C ASP A 98 17.68 -18.20 -26.93
N GLU A 99 16.59 -17.77 -27.57
CA GLU A 99 15.59 -16.93 -26.90
C GLU A 99 15.04 -17.76 -25.72
N PRO A 100 15.09 -17.25 -24.47
CA PRO A 100 14.53 -17.98 -23.35
C PRO A 100 13.01 -18.10 -23.53
N PRO A 101 12.39 -19.19 -23.04
CA PRO A 101 10.96 -19.40 -23.18
C PRO A 101 10.23 -18.27 -22.46
N SER A 102 9.26 -17.65 -23.14
CA SER A 102 8.41 -16.63 -22.55
C SER A 102 7.46 -17.26 -21.51
N GLU A 103 7.95 -17.54 -20.31
CA GLU A 103 7.09 -17.70 -19.13
C GLU A 103 6.33 -16.39 -18.95
N ALA A 104 5.00 -16.45 -18.85
CA ALA A 104 4.22 -15.22 -18.71
C ALA A 104 4.63 -14.53 -17.40
N LEU A 105 4.88 -13.21 -17.42
CA LEU A 105 5.44 -12.51 -16.25
C LEU A 105 4.62 -12.65 -14.97
N THR A 106 3.31 -12.87 -15.11
CA THR A 106 2.36 -13.07 -14.01
C THR A 106 2.12 -14.54 -13.68
N GLU A 107 2.78 -15.48 -14.36
CA GLU A 107 2.70 -16.91 -14.05
C GLU A 107 3.30 -17.16 -12.67
N GLU A 108 2.61 -17.97 -11.87
CA GLU A 108 3.02 -18.28 -10.50
C GLU A 108 4.07 -19.39 -10.52
N VAL A 109 5.23 -19.13 -9.91
CA VAL A 109 6.34 -20.07 -9.81
C VAL A 109 6.71 -20.34 -8.36
N LYS A 110 7.28 -21.53 -8.10
CA LYS A 110 7.72 -21.92 -6.76
C LYS A 110 8.86 -21.03 -6.27
N LEU A 111 8.69 -20.53 -5.05
CA LEU A 111 9.63 -19.60 -4.46
C LEU A 111 10.94 -20.26 -4.01
N ALA A 112 12.05 -19.89 -4.65
CA ALA A 112 13.41 -20.31 -4.28
C ALA A 112 14.01 -19.43 -3.16
N ARG A 113 13.36 -19.40 -1.98
CA ARG A 113 13.68 -18.47 -0.85
C ARG A 113 15.17 -18.31 -0.52
N ALA A 114 15.94 -19.40 -0.58
CA ALA A 114 17.36 -19.41 -0.19
C ALA A 114 18.29 -18.64 -1.16
N ARG A 115 17.81 -18.26 -2.34
CA ARG A 115 18.61 -17.54 -3.35
C ARG A 115 18.72 -16.03 -3.05
N PHE A 116 17.72 -15.46 -2.38
CA PHE A 116 17.54 -14.02 -2.24
C PHE A 116 17.96 -13.48 -0.85
N ASN A 117 18.06 -12.15 -0.75
CA ASN A 117 18.40 -11.38 0.44
C ASN A 117 19.78 -11.70 1.04
N LYS A 118 20.72 -12.19 0.23
CA LYS A 118 22.08 -12.50 0.69
C LYS A 118 22.79 -11.21 1.12
N GLY A 119 23.16 -11.12 2.39
CA GLY A 119 23.84 -9.94 2.94
C GLY A 119 22.93 -8.73 3.16
N VAL A 120 21.60 -8.90 3.05
CA VAL A 120 20.62 -7.85 3.31
C VAL A 120 19.63 -8.36 4.35
N THR A 121 19.53 -7.67 5.49
CA THR A 121 18.63 -8.05 6.57
C THR A 121 17.36 -7.20 6.59
N GLN A 122 16.28 -7.82 7.07
CA GLN A 122 14.98 -7.17 7.16
C GLN A 122 15.02 -5.99 8.14
N PRO A 123 14.68 -4.76 7.71
CA PRO A 123 14.62 -3.59 8.58
C PRO A 123 13.48 -3.69 9.62
N LYS A 124 13.78 -4.15 10.82
CA LYS A 124 12.77 -4.24 11.90
C LYS A 124 12.35 -2.84 12.38
N ASN A 125 11.13 -2.70 12.90
CA ASN A 125 10.63 -1.40 13.43
C ASN A 125 11.58 -0.75 14.44
N ARG A 126 12.28 -1.53 15.28
CA ARG A 126 13.31 -1.00 16.21
C ARG A 126 14.38 -0.18 15.48
N VAL A 127 14.88 -0.72 14.36
CA VAL A 127 15.93 -0.10 13.53
C VAL A 127 15.36 1.10 12.78
N MET A 128 14.16 0.97 12.23
CA MET A 128 13.48 2.09 11.55
C MET A 128 13.26 3.27 12.49
N LEU A 129 12.82 3.01 13.72
CA LEU A 129 12.64 4.03 14.76
C LEU A 129 13.98 4.64 15.20
N GLU A 130 15.03 3.83 15.35
CA GLU A 130 16.39 4.28 15.69
C GLU A 130 16.96 5.23 14.64
N LEU A 131 16.83 4.86 13.35
CA LEU A 131 17.46 5.60 12.26
C LEU A 131 16.63 6.79 11.80
N LEU A 132 15.32 6.63 11.60
CA LEU A 132 14.45 7.63 10.97
C LEU A 132 13.48 8.31 11.96
N GLY A 133 13.34 7.77 13.17
CA GLY A 133 12.33 8.21 14.12
C GLY A 133 10.91 7.71 13.78
N PRO A 134 9.92 8.01 14.62
CA PRO A 134 8.52 7.65 14.33
C PRO A 134 7.97 8.52 13.20
N PRO A 135 7.31 7.96 12.16
CA PRO A 135 6.70 8.74 11.09
C PRO A 135 5.55 9.65 11.55
N ARG A 136 4.87 9.26 12.62
CA ARG A 136 3.76 9.97 13.25
C ARG A 136 3.59 9.57 14.71
N GLU A 137 2.81 10.34 15.46
CA GLU A 137 2.59 10.15 16.90
C GLU A 137 1.58 9.04 17.23
N SER A 138 0.60 8.83 16.35
CA SER A 138 -0.42 7.79 16.48
C SER A 138 -0.50 6.98 15.20
N TYR A 139 -1.15 5.82 15.21
CA TYR A 139 -1.34 4.99 14.02
C TYR A 139 -2.71 4.33 14.08
N SER A 140 -3.27 4.05 12.91
CA SER A 140 -4.33 3.05 12.75
C SER A 140 -3.96 2.12 11.59
N THR A 141 -4.83 1.18 11.24
CA THR A 141 -4.65 0.34 10.03
C THR A 141 -5.01 1.08 8.74
N ALA A 142 -5.62 2.27 8.83
CA ALA A 142 -5.93 3.10 7.68
C ALA A 142 -4.67 3.84 7.20
N CYS A 143 -4.57 4.03 5.88
CA CYS A 143 -3.46 4.77 5.30
C CYS A 143 -3.50 6.24 5.72
N GLN A 144 -2.41 6.74 6.33
CA GLN A 144 -2.32 8.11 6.82
C GLN A 144 -1.05 8.80 6.32
N PRO A 145 -1.02 10.14 6.27
CA PRO A 145 0.18 10.88 5.92
C PRO A 145 1.23 10.86 7.03
N VAL A 146 2.49 11.02 6.64
CA VAL A 146 3.62 11.28 7.55
C VAL A 146 3.51 12.69 8.13
N THR A 147 3.63 12.81 9.46
CA THR A 147 3.57 14.10 10.16
C THR A 147 4.91 14.51 10.78
N ALA A 148 5.84 13.58 10.96
CA ALA A 148 7.16 13.86 11.53
C ALA A 148 7.98 14.81 10.64
N PRO A 149 8.40 16.00 11.11
CA PRO A 149 9.05 17.01 10.27
C PRO A 149 10.33 16.54 9.60
N ARG A 150 11.18 15.82 10.35
CA ARG A 150 12.46 15.30 9.85
C ARG A 150 12.26 14.32 8.69
N LEU A 151 11.36 13.35 8.86
CA LEU A 151 11.07 12.37 7.82
C LEU A 151 10.39 13.05 6.62
N LYS A 152 9.44 13.96 6.87
CA LYS A 152 8.76 14.71 5.82
C LYS A 152 9.73 15.51 4.95
N ALA A 153 10.80 16.05 5.53
CA ALA A 153 11.83 16.76 4.79
C ALA A 153 12.68 15.85 3.87
N LEU A 154 12.69 14.54 4.09
CA LEU A 154 13.37 13.55 3.24
C LEU A 154 12.48 13.01 2.12
N LEU A 155 11.16 13.11 2.26
CA LEU A 155 10.19 12.60 1.30
C LEU A 155 10.12 13.47 0.05
N GLU A 156 10.01 12.81 -1.09
CA GLU A 156 9.79 13.42 -2.39
C GLU A 156 8.85 12.50 -3.19
N THR A 157 8.06 13.07 -4.09
CA THR A 157 7.29 12.31 -5.08
C THR A 157 8.01 12.44 -6.42
N ARG A 158 8.37 11.32 -7.04
CA ARG A 158 9.10 11.29 -8.31
C ARG A 158 8.53 10.21 -9.22
N THR A 159 8.50 10.50 -10.52
CA THR A 159 8.31 9.47 -11.55
C THR A 159 9.64 8.77 -11.79
N VAL A 160 9.67 7.46 -11.58
CA VAL A 160 10.86 6.61 -11.68
C VAL A 160 10.51 5.44 -12.59
N GLY A 161 11.12 5.38 -13.78
CA GLY A 161 10.69 4.44 -14.81
C GLY A 161 9.20 4.64 -15.17
N PRO A 162 8.36 3.59 -15.17
CA PRO A 162 6.93 3.68 -15.50
C PRO A 162 6.04 4.08 -14.31
N ILE A 163 6.58 4.21 -13.09
CA ILE A 163 5.79 4.43 -11.86
C ILE A 163 6.02 5.81 -11.26
N THR A 164 5.01 6.34 -10.57
CA THR A 164 5.14 7.56 -9.75
C THR A 164 4.91 7.21 -8.29
N VAL A 165 5.93 7.46 -7.46
CA VAL A 165 5.92 7.05 -6.05
C VAL A 165 6.43 8.16 -5.14
N SER A 166 5.95 8.14 -3.90
CA SER A 166 6.45 8.99 -2.81
C SER A 166 7.34 8.15 -1.91
N MET A 167 8.61 8.50 -1.75
CA MET A 167 9.58 7.78 -0.92
C MET A 167 10.62 8.76 -0.40
N ILE A 168 11.51 8.32 0.51
CA ILE A 168 12.66 9.15 0.87
C ILE A 168 13.60 9.29 -0.34
N ARG A 169 14.23 10.45 -0.51
CA ARG A 169 15.14 10.73 -1.65
C ARG A 169 16.16 9.61 -1.93
N PRO A 170 16.89 9.08 -0.92
CA PRO A 170 17.85 7.99 -1.17
C PRO A 170 17.21 6.70 -1.72
N ALA A 171 15.97 6.39 -1.31
CA ALA A 171 15.22 5.25 -1.81
C ALA A 171 14.75 5.47 -3.25
N LEU A 172 14.30 6.68 -3.60
CA LEU A 172 14.01 7.04 -5.00
C LEU A 172 15.23 6.91 -5.89
N ASP A 173 16.39 7.38 -5.43
CA ASP A 173 17.64 7.29 -6.19
C ASP A 173 18.06 5.83 -6.42
N SER A 174 17.86 4.96 -5.42
CA SER A 174 18.14 3.53 -5.54
C SER A 174 17.13 2.82 -6.45
N LEU A 175 15.83 3.09 -6.28
CA LEU A 175 14.79 2.57 -7.16
C LEU A 175 15.01 2.98 -8.62
N ALA A 176 15.50 4.20 -8.87
CA ALA A 176 15.84 4.66 -10.21
C ALA A 176 16.94 3.82 -10.85
N ARG A 177 17.97 3.43 -10.08
CA ARG A 177 19.03 2.54 -10.58
C ARG A 177 18.51 1.13 -10.85
N VAL A 178 17.66 0.58 -9.96
CA VAL A 178 17.01 -0.73 -10.18
C VAL A 178 16.24 -0.72 -11.49
N LEU A 179 15.33 0.24 -11.67
CA LEU A 179 14.47 0.31 -12.85
C LEU A 179 15.26 0.65 -14.13
N GLU A 180 16.32 1.46 -14.04
CA GLU A 180 17.19 1.71 -15.18
C GLU A 180 17.95 0.44 -15.60
N ARG A 181 18.45 -0.36 -14.65
CA ARG A 181 19.06 -1.66 -14.96
C ARG A 181 18.06 -2.61 -15.62
N LEU A 182 16.84 -2.70 -15.08
CA LEU A 182 15.78 -3.49 -15.70
C LEU A 182 15.45 -2.99 -17.11
N ARG A 183 15.39 -1.67 -17.33
CA ARG A 183 15.12 -1.09 -18.65
C ARG A 183 16.19 -1.48 -19.67
N GLN A 184 17.45 -1.61 -19.22
CA GLN A 184 18.58 -2.00 -20.08
C GLN A 184 18.60 -3.50 -20.38
N SER A 185 18.25 -4.35 -19.41
CA SER A 185 18.26 -5.80 -19.59
C SER A 185 16.97 -6.32 -20.24
N ASP A 186 15.82 -5.85 -19.75
CA ASP A 186 14.49 -6.38 -20.03
C ASP A 186 13.47 -5.22 -20.19
N PRO A 187 13.55 -4.45 -21.29
CA PRO A 187 12.71 -3.28 -21.51
C PRO A 187 11.21 -3.59 -21.51
N ASP A 188 10.82 -4.80 -21.93
CA ASP A 188 9.43 -5.25 -21.93
C ASP A 188 8.89 -5.48 -20.51
N ILE A 189 9.68 -6.07 -19.62
CA ILE A 189 9.32 -6.22 -18.21
C ILE A 189 9.23 -4.83 -17.58
N HIS A 190 10.22 -3.98 -17.83
CA HIS A 190 10.22 -2.60 -17.35
C HIS A 190 8.95 -1.84 -17.75
N ALA A 191 8.47 -1.96 -18.99
CA ALA A 191 7.25 -1.29 -19.44
C ALA A 191 5.98 -1.76 -18.71
N LYS A 192 6.01 -2.96 -18.11
CA LYS A 192 4.88 -3.60 -17.44
C LYS A 192 4.91 -3.45 -15.92
N VAL A 193 5.96 -2.84 -15.36
CA VAL A 193 6.05 -2.55 -13.93
C VAL A 193 5.05 -1.46 -13.54
N GLY A 194 4.22 -1.75 -12.54
CA GLY A 194 3.36 -0.79 -11.85
C GLY A 194 3.61 -0.83 -10.35
N THR A 195 2.78 -0.13 -9.57
CA THR A 195 2.88 -0.12 -8.11
C THR A 195 1.50 -0.16 -7.44
N ALA A 196 1.41 -0.87 -6.32
CA ALA A 196 0.26 -0.85 -5.41
C ALA A 196 0.45 0.13 -4.22
N GLY A 197 1.59 0.83 -4.16
CA GLY A 197 1.86 1.86 -3.18
C GLY A 197 3.29 1.82 -2.64
N ALA A 198 3.77 2.97 -2.16
CA ALA A 198 5.10 3.10 -1.56
C ALA A 198 5.07 3.82 -0.20
N LEU A 199 4.34 4.93 -0.08
CA LEU A 199 4.20 5.68 1.18
C LEU A 199 2.79 5.51 1.77
N CYS A 200 2.74 4.94 2.97
CA CYS A 200 1.49 4.79 3.70
C CYS A 200 1.77 4.62 5.19
N ALA A 201 1.58 5.66 5.99
CA ALA A 201 1.89 5.60 7.42
C ALA A 201 0.73 4.94 8.18
N ARG A 202 0.94 3.70 8.63
CA ARG A 202 -0.10 2.87 9.29
C ARG A 202 0.52 1.70 10.05
N PHE A 203 -0.30 1.05 10.86
CA PHE A 203 0.00 -0.30 11.31
C PHE A 203 -0.13 -1.31 10.17
N VAL A 204 0.66 -2.39 10.25
CA VAL A 204 0.48 -3.59 9.41
C VAL A 204 -0.97 -4.07 9.55
N ARG A 205 -1.57 -4.54 8.45
CA ARG A 205 -2.97 -5.00 8.46
C ARG A 205 -3.14 -6.11 9.50
N GLY A 206 -4.10 -5.94 10.41
CA GLY A 206 -4.35 -6.88 11.51
C GLY A 206 -3.41 -6.74 12.71
N SER A 207 -2.47 -5.79 12.70
CA SER A 207 -1.63 -5.47 13.86
C SER A 207 -2.14 -4.24 14.60
N THR A 208 -1.93 -4.22 15.92
CA THR A 208 -2.20 -3.09 16.81
C THR A 208 -0.94 -2.38 17.30
N SER A 209 0.25 -2.88 16.92
CA SER A 209 1.53 -2.37 17.42
C SER A 209 2.66 -2.38 16.38
N SER A 210 2.58 -3.21 15.34
CA SER A 210 3.59 -3.28 14.28
C SER A 210 3.34 -2.20 13.25
N ILE A 211 4.29 -1.28 13.08
CA ILE A 211 4.23 -0.21 12.08
C ILE A 211 4.66 -0.79 10.73
N SER A 212 3.91 -0.51 9.67
CA SER A 212 4.27 -0.94 8.31
C SER A 212 5.51 -0.18 7.83
N ASN A 213 6.45 -0.85 7.16
CA ASN A 213 7.68 -0.19 6.67
C ASN A 213 7.42 0.83 5.55
N HIS A 214 6.26 0.76 4.87
CA HIS A 214 5.76 1.85 4.01
C HIS A 214 5.58 3.18 4.74
N SER A 215 5.49 3.16 6.08
CA SER A 215 5.32 4.39 6.88
C SER A 215 6.53 5.32 6.81
N TRP A 216 7.71 4.78 6.47
CA TRP A 216 8.93 5.55 6.33
C TRP A 216 9.26 5.95 4.89
N GLY A 217 8.46 5.55 3.91
CA GLY A 217 8.79 5.76 2.50
C GLY A 217 10.05 5.01 2.07
N THR A 218 10.27 3.83 2.65
CA THR A 218 11.42 2.94 2.41
C THR A 218 10.99 1.58 1.88
N ALA A 219 9.71 1.43 1.50
CA ALA A 219 9.17 0.20 0.96
C ALA A 219 8.25 0.49 -0.22
N ILE A 220 8.07 -0.49 -1.09
CA ILE A 220 7.24 -0.41 -2.29
C ILE A 220 6.61 -1.76 -2.58
N ASP A 221 5.33 -1.74 -2.93
CA ASP A 221 4.62 -2.88 -3.47
C ASP A 221 4.52 -2.69 -4.99
N LEU A 222 4.98 -3.68 -5.75
CA LEU A 222 5.00 -3.67 -7.21
C LEU A 222 3.85 -4.50 -7.79
N THR A 223 3.39 -4.10 -8.97
CA THR A 223 2.49 -4.90 -9.81
C THR A 223 3.19 -5.22 -11.13
N LEU A 224 2.84 -6.33 -11.76
CA LEU A 224 3.26 -6.66 -13.13
C LEU A 224 2.05 -6.78 -14.02
N GLU A 225 2.05 -6.07 -15.16
CA GLU A 225 0.90 -6.01 -16.07
C GLU A 225 -0.40 -5.53 -15.37
N GLY A 226 -0.25 -4.70 -14.33
CA GLY A 226 -1.36 -4.23 -13.49
C GLY A 226 -1.91 -5.29 -12.52
N VAL A 227 -1.31 -6.47 -12.46
CA VAL A 227 -1.67 -7.57 -11.55
C VAL A 227 -0.78 -7.52 -10.32
N LEU A 228 -1.41 -7.55 -9.15
CA LEU A 228 -0.72 -7.65 -7.87
C LEU A 228 -0.56 -9.14 -7.51
N ASP A 229 0.62 -9.52 -7.06
CA ASP A 229 0.91 -10.87 -6.55
C ASP A 229 0.04 -11.19 -5.31
N PRO A 230 -0.59 -12.37 -5.23
CA PRO A 230 -1.42 -12.70 -4.08
C PRO A 230 -0.59 -12.87 -2.79
N PHE A 231 -1.13 -12.35 -1.69
CA PHE A 231 -0.45 -12.43 -0.40
C PHE A 231 -0.53 -13.85 0.21
N ALA A 232 0.62 -14.41 0.59
CA ALA A 232 0.77 -15.66 1.35
C ALA A 232 0.11 -16.91 0.70
N ASP A 233 0.25 -17.07 -0.62
CA ASP A 233 -0.30 -18.18 -1.41
C ASP A 233 0.68 -19.34 -1.67
N GLY A 234 1.95 -19.20 -1.29
CA GLY A 234 3.03 -20.16 -1.51
C GLY A 234 3.82 -19.95 -2.80
N GLY A 235 3.50 -18.92 -3.58
CA GLY A 235 4.06 -18.64 -4.90
C GLY A 235 4.59 -17.23 -5.07
N THR A 236 5.05 -16.94 -6.29
CA THR A 236 5.36 -15.58 -6.73
C THR A 236 5.21 -15.49 -8.24
N GLN A 237 4.80 -14.34 -8.76
CA GLN A 237 4.87 -14.03 -10.18
C GLN A 237 6.31 -14.13 -10.70
N ALA A 238 6.53 -14.85 -11.81
CA ALA A 238 7.84 -15.07 -12.42
C ALA A 238 8.64 -13.78 -12.65
N GLY A 239 7.98 -12.70 -13.07
CA GLY A 239 8.61 -11.40 -13.29
C GLY A 239 9.22 -10.78 -12.01
N LEU A 240 8.69 -11.09 -10.83
CA LEU A 240 9.21 -10.59 -9.56
C LEU A 240 10.55 -11.24 -9.17
N LEU A 241 10.83 -12.44 -9.66
CA LEU A 241 12.13 -13.09 -9.46
C LEU A 241 13.27 -12.30 -10.13
N TYR A 242 13.05 -11.84 -11.37
CA TYR A 242 14.04 -11.03 -12.09
C TYR A 242 14.28 -9.70 -11.39
N LEU A 243 13.21 -9.04 -10.95
CA LEU A 243 13.29 -7.80 -10.18
C LEU A 243 14.05 -7.99 -8.86
N ALA A 244 13.80 -9.09 -8.15
CA ALA A 244 14.38 -9.33 -6.83
C ALA A 244 15.91 -9.35 -6.83
N GLU A 245 16.55 -9.81 -7.90
CA GLU A 245 18.02 -9.76 -8.02
C GLU A 245 18.53 -8.32 -8.08
N TYR A 246 17.93 -7.48 -8.93
CA TYR A 246 18.31 -6.07 -9.03
C TYR A 246 18.04 -5.29 -7.74
N PHE A 247 16.94 -5.59 -7.05
CA PHE A 247 16.64 -5.02 -5.74
C PHE A 247 17.66 -5.44 -4.67
N ASN A 248 18.02 -6.73 -4.62
CA ASN A 248 19.02 -7.24 -3.67
C ASN A 248 20.41 -6.63 -3.92
N ASP A 249 20.84 -6.48 -5.18
CA ASP A 249 22.09 -5.82 -5.55
C ASP A 249 22.17 -4.37 -5.03
N GLU A 250 21.04 -3.66 -5.06
CA GLU A 250 20.90 -2.29 -4.54
C GLU A 250 20.69 -2.24 -3.02
N GLY A 251 20.66 -3.41 -2.36
CA GLY A 251 20.56 -3.56 -0.92
C GLY A 251 19.15 -3.44 -0.37
N TRP A 252 18.14 -3.87 -1.15
CA TRP A 252 16.76 -4.03 -0.72
C TRP A 252 16.50 -5.48 -0.32
N TYR A 253 15.65 -5.64 0.69
CA TYR A 253 15.10 -6.90 1.14
C TYR A 253 13.79 -7.19 0.40
N TRP A 254 13.65 -8.43 -0.07
CA TRP A 254 12.45 -8.90 -0.76
C TRP A 254 11.51 -9.67 0.19
N GLY A 255 10.25 -9.25 0.24
CA GLY A 255 9.21 -9.75 1.14
C GLY A 255 8.77 -11.20 0.90
N ALA A 256 9.09 -11.78 -0.26
CA ALA A 256 8.82 -13.21 -0.49
C ALA A 256 9.54 -14.11 0.54
N ALA A 257 10.68 -13.66 1.08
CA ALA A 257 11.42 -14.41 2.09
C ALA A 257 10.80 -14.38 3.50
N TYR A 258 9.68 -13.68 3.71
CA TYR A 258 8.95 -13.73 4.97
C TYR A 258 8.33 -15.10 5.24
N ASN A 259 7.99 -15.35 6.51
CA ASN A 259 7.27 -16.58 6.91
C ASN A 259 5.90 -16.69 6.22
N ARG A 260 5.23 -15.55 6.04
CA ARG A 260 4.06 -15.38 5.16
C ARG A 260 4.58 -14.57 3.98
N GLU A 261 4.70 -15.19 2.80
CA GLU A 261 5.30 -14.48 1.69
C GLU A 261 4.49 -13.25 1.30
N ASP A 262 5.23 -12.22 0.91
CA ASP A 262 4.70 -10.95 0.44
C ASP A 262 5.53 -10.56 -0.80
N SER A 263 5.35 -11.29 -1.90
CA SER A 263 6.31 -11.24 -3.01
C SER A 263 6.22 -9.96 -3.83
N MET A 264 5.08 -9.26 -3.77
CA MET A 264 4.93 -7.89 -4.26
C MET A 264 5.79 -6.87 -3.51
N HIS A 265 6.22 -7.17 -2.27
CA HIS A 265 6.82 -6.22 -1.35
C HIS A 265 8.35 -6.17 -1.41
N PHE A 266 8.90 -4.97 -1.55
CA PHE A 266 10.33 -4.68 -1.44
C PHE A 266 10.57 -3.57 -0.43
N GLU A 267 11.59 -3.70 0.40
CA GLU A 267 11.97 -2.69 1.39
C GLU A 267 13.47 -2.49 1.49
N VAL A 268 13.92 -1.27 1.78
CA VAL A 268 15.34 -0.97 1.92
C VAL A 268 15.92 -1.73 3.12
N GLY A 269 16.96 -2.54 2.90
CA GLY A 269 17.60 -3.34 3.94
C GLY A 269 18.24 -2.52 5.06
N GLU A 270 18.42 -3.15 6.22
CA GLU A 270 19.04 -2.50 7.39
C GLU A 270 20.45 -1.99 7.09
N GLU A 271 21.28 -2.77 6.40
CA GLU A 271 22.64 -2.40 6.03
C GLU A 271 22.66 -1.14 5.16
N THR A 272 21.74 -1.05 4.20
CA THR A 272 21.59 0.11 3.32
C THR A 272 21.13 1.35 4.08
N LEU A 273 20.18 1.21 4.99
CA LEU A 273 19.73 2.33 5.84
C LEU A 273 20.86 2.82 6.73
N ARG A 274 21.61 1.92 7.37
CA ARG A 274 22.77 2.29 8.20
C ARG A 274 23.85 2.99 7.39
N ARG A 275 24.13 2.52 6.17
CA ARG A 275 25.03 3.18 5.23
C ARG A 275 24.57 4.60 4.89
N TRP A 276 23.31 4.78 4.50
CA TRP A 276 22.76 6.12 4.20
C TRP A 276 22.82 7.05 5.40
N ARG A 277 22.64 6.52 6.61
CA ARG A 277 22.81 7.30 7.85
C ARG A 277 24.25 7.74 8.03
N ALA A 278 25.22 6.85 7.84
CA ALA A 278 26.65 7.18 7.92
C ALA A 278 27.07 8.22 6.86
N GLU A 279 26.45 8.17 5.67
CA GLU A 279 26.64 9.13 4.58
C GLU A 279 25.92 10.48 4.81
N GLY A 280 25.12 10.62 5.87
CA GLY A 280 24.35 11.84 6.15
C GLY A 280 23.15 12.05 5.23
N ARG A 281 22.68 11.01 4.55
CA ARG A 281 21.54 11.06 3.61
C ARG A 281 20.19 10.91 4.30
N ILE A 282 20.16 10.41 5.56
CA ILE A 282 18.95 10.24 6.40
C ILE A 282 19.16 10.60 7.87
#